data_AF-A0A2J6SFI8-F1
#
_entry.id   AF-A0A2J6SFI8-F1
#
_cell.length_a   1.000
_cell.length_b   1.000
_cell.length_c   1.000
_cell.angle_alpha   90.00
_cell.angle_beta   90.00
_cell.angle_gamma   90.00
#
_symmetry.space_group_name_H-M   'P 1'
#
loop_
_entity.id
_entity.type
_entity.pdbx_description
1 polymer ?
#
loop_
_entity_poly.entity_id
_entity_poly.type
_entity_poly.pdbx_seq_one_letter_code
_entity_poly.pdbx_strand_id
1 'polypeptide(L)'
;MSSNTATPYSSNYECVSDNCTRLLAAQMISNAKSPITSTSYILDNACGLGTVSKQFKLLHPHATILVTDIAPGMIDEIQQTIKANGWSNMYTEILDVRDLSTLRDETFTHVITNLGLPVPGDLESSTKIVNEIFRDSKIGGEDRVWLTAFYNAARAVRPNETPDSFIALKPEIPHASWIIEQLEERGSGNNVEIKTCVTYTMATSLDEMTENMMLAREMFFSRFTKEGTEIVEPRLWNLFSRKSCRK
;
A
#
# COMPACT_ATOMS: atom_id res chain seq x y z
N MET A 1 18.62 -19.57 -17.13
CA MET A 1 18.58 -20.09 -15.74
C MET A 1 17.83 -19.06 -14.92
N SER A 2 16.59 -19.37 -14.55
CA SER A 2 15.69 -18.46 -13.84
C SER A 2 16.05 -18.44 -12.35
N SER A 3 16.47 -17.29 -11.83
CA SER A 3 16.60 -17.10 -10.38
C SER A 3 15.25 -16.70 -9.82
N ASN A 4 14.60 -17.64 -9.13
CA ASN A 4 13.54 -17.35 -8.17
C ASN A 4 14.06 -16.34 -7.14
N THR A 5 13.65 -15.08 -7.26
CA THR A 5 13.81 -14.09 -6.19
C THR A 5 12.45 -13.49 -5.87
N ALA A 6 11.61 -14.27 -5.20
CA ALA A 6 10.67 -13.66 -4.27
C ALA A 6 11.53 -12.91 -3.25
N THR A 7 11.53 -11.58 -3.33
CA THR A 7 12.28 -10.73 -2.39
C THR A 7 11.80 -11.04 -0.97
N PRO A 8 12.69 -11.08 0.06
CA PRO A 8 12.30 -11.33 1.45
C PRO A 8 11.24 -10.35 2.01
N TYR A 9 10.98 -9.25 1.30
CA TYR A 9 9.89 -8.32 1.57
C TYR A 9 8.50 -8.90 1.24
N SER A 10 8.33 -9.65 0.14
CA SER A 10 7.03 -10.19 -0.25
C SER A 10 6.56 -11.29 0.70
N SER A 11 7.46 -12.19 1.12
CA SER A 11 7.13 -13.28 2.05
C SER A 11 6.77 -12.81 3.47
N ASN A 12 7.15 -11.58 3.84
CA ASN A 12 6.92 -11.03 5.18
C ASN A 12 6.08 -9.74 5.16
N TYR A 13 5.52 -9.36 4.00
CA TYR A 13 4.73 -8.14 3.81
C TYR A 13 3.53 -8.09 4.77
N GLU A 14 2.94 -9.25 5.03
CA GLU A 14 1.78 -9.36 5.92
C GLU A 14 2.12 -8.92 7.35
N CYS A 15 3.32 -9.25 7.83
CA CYS A 15 3.78 -8.91 9.19
C CYS A 15 3.99 -7.40 9.40
N VAL A 16 4.30 -6.66 8.33
CA VAL A 16 4.59 -5.22 8.39
C VAL A 16 3.32 -4.39 8.20
N SER A 17 2.43 -4.84 7.32
CA SER A 17 1.39 -3.98 6.76
C SER A 17 -0.01 -4.60 6.65
N ASP A 18 -0.22 -5.88 6.95
CA ASP A 18 -1.52 -6.52 6.68
C ASP A 18 -2.65 -5.92 7.51
N ASN A 19 -2.40 -5.63 8.79
CA ASN A 19 -3.44 -5.07 9.66
C ASN A 19 -3.90 -3.68 9.21
N CYS A 20 -2.98 -2.78 8.86
CA CYS A 20 -3.34 -1.46 8.34
C CYS A 20 -4.02 -1.58 6.97
N THR A 21 -3.47 -2.39 6.07
CA THR A 21 -4.04 -2.65 4.74
C THR A 21 -5.46 -3.20 4.84
N ARG A 22 -5.70 -4.17 5.73
CA ARG A 22 -7.01 -4.79 5.97
C ARG A 22 -8.02 -3.83 6.58
N LEU A 23 -7.62 -3.04 7.57
CA LEU A 23 -8.50 -2.04 8.19
C LEU A 23 -8.92 -0.96 7.19
N LEU A 24 -7.97 -0.47 6.37
CA LEU A 24 -8.28 0.44 5.27
C LEU A 24 -9.20 -0.21 4.24
N ALA A 25 -8.92 -1.46 3.83
CA ALA A 25 -9.77 -2.19 2.90
C ALA A 25 -11.21 -2.29 3.41
N ALA A 26 -11.41 -2.67 4.67
CA ALA A 26 -12.74 -2.76 5.28
C ALA A 26 -13.46 -1.40 5.29
N GLN A 27 -12.76 -0.31 5.61
CA GLN A 27 -13.31 1.04 5.57
C GLN A 27 -13.65 1.47 4.14
N MET A 28 -12.77 1.20 3.17
CA MET A 28 -13.01 1.51 1.76
C MET A 28 -14.25 0.74 1.26
N ILE A 29 -14.37 -0.55 1.55
CA ILE A 29 -15.53 -1.37 1.17
C ILE A 29 -16.83 -0.83 1.81
N SER A 30 -16.82 -0.59 3.12
CA SER A 30 -17.99 -0.10 3.86
C SER A 30 -18.48 1.27 3.38
N ASN A 31 -17.55 2.15 2.99
CA ASN A 31 -17.85 3.49 2.50
C ASN A 31 -18.10 3.56 0.99
N ALA A 32 -18.41 2.44 0.33
CA ALA A 32 -18.81 2.46 -1.08
C ALA A 32 -20.07 3.29 -1.30
N LYS A 33 -19.99 4.31 -2.16
CA LYS A 33 -21.17 5.06 -2.62
C LYS A 33 -22.10 4.16 -3.44
N SER A 34 -21.51 3.42 -4.37
CA SER A 34 -22.20 2.43 -5.21
C SER A 34 -22.23 1.06 -4.50
N PRO A 35 -23.38 0.37 -4.44
CA PRO A 35 -23.45 -0.97 -3.84
C PRO A 35 -22.57 -1.96 -4.60
N ILE A 36 -21.79 -2.75 -3.86
CA ILE A 36 -21.03 -3.87 -4.43
C ILE A 36 -21.96 -5.09 -4.52
N THR A 37 -22.17 -5.55 -5.75
CA THR A 37 -23.10 -6.64 -6.09
C THR A 37 -22.38 -7.82 -6.76
N SER A 38 -23.10 -8.90 -7.04
CA SER A 38 -22.57 -10.05 -7.81
C SER A 38 -22.19 -9.70 -9.25
N THR A 39 -22.72 -8.61 -9.81
CA THR A 39 -22.39 -8.11 -11.14
C THR A 39 -21.28 -7.07 -11.13
N SER A 40 -20.77 -6.70 -9.96
CA SER A 40 -19.66 -5.76 -9.85
C SER A 40 -18.38 -6.36 -10.42
N TYR A 41 -17.63 -5.52 -11.14
CA TYR A 41 -16.29 -5.83 -11.59
C TYR A 41 -15.31 -4.85 -10.96
N ILE A 42 -14.47 -5.35 -10.06
CA ILE A 42 -13.59 -4.56 -9.22
C ILE A 42 -12.16 -4.67 -9.75
N LEU A 43 -11.46 -3.54 -9.85
CA LEU A 43 -10.01 -3.49 -10.03
C LEU A 43 -9.35 -3.24 -8.66
N ASP A 44 -8.53 -4.19 -8.21
CA ASP A 44 -7.60 -4.02 -7.09
C ASP A 44 -6.22 -3.67 -7.66
N ASN A 45 -5.90 -2.37 -7.69
CA ASN A 45 -4.73 -1.80 -8.35
C ASN A 45 -3.61 -1.54 -7.33
N ALA A 46 -2.42 -2.09 -7.61
CA ALA A 46 -1.33 -2.30 -6.64
C ALA A 46 -1.75 -3.23 -5.49
N CYS A 47 -2.19 -4.45 -5.85
CA CYS A 47 -2.85 -5.37 -4.93
C CYS A 47 -1.90 -6.01 -3.89
N GLY A 48 -0.58 -6.00 -4.12
CA GLY A 48 0.37 -6.75 -3.32
C GLY A 48 -0.02 -8.22 -3.21
N LEU A 49 -0.06 -8.75 -1.99
CA LEU A 49 -0.51 -10.13 -1.70
C LEU A 49 -2.05 -10.32 -1.74
N GLY A 50 -2.79 -9.33 -2.26
CA GLY A 50 -4.23 -9.38 -2.44
C GLY A 50 -5.05 -9.23 -1.16
N THR A 51 -4.53 -8.58 -0.10
CA THR A 51 -5.26 -8.36 1.16
C THR A 51 -6.63 -7.73 0.94
N VAL A 52 -6.71 -6.70 0.09
CA VAL A 52 -7.96 -6.03 -0.29
C VAL A 52 -8.91 -7.02 -0.98
N SER A 53 -8.43 -7.71 -2.01
CA SER A 53 -9.18 -8.73 -2.74
C SER A 53 -9.70 -9.87 -1.88
N LYS A 54 -8.90 -10.36 -0.91
CA LYS A 54 -9.33 -11.36 0.08
C LYS A 54 -10.51 -10.83 0.92
N GLN A 55 -10.48 -9.56 1.34
CA GLN A 55 -11.60 -8.92 2.05
C GLN A 55 -12.85 -8.82 1.16
N PHE A 56 -12.70 -8.46 -0.11
CA PHE A 56 -13.82 -8.45 -1.04
C PHE A 56 -14.42 -9.85 -1.23
N LYS A 57 -13.61 -10.91 -1.33
CA LYS A 57 -14.15 -12.28 -1.43
C LYS A 57 -14.87 -12.74 -0.18
N LEU A 58 -14.46 -12.28 1.00
CA LEU A 58 -15.18 -12.56 2.24
C LEU A 58 -16.57 -11.91 2.27
N LEU A 59 -16.68 -10.66 1.83
CA LEU A 59 -17.90 -9.85 1.94
C LEU A 59 -18.81 -9.97 0.70
N HIS A 60 -18.22 -10.14 -0.48
CA HIS A 60 -18.85 -10.16 -1.80
C HIS A 60 -18.28 -11.30 -2.66
N PRO A 61 -18.49 -12.58 -2.27
CA PRO A 61 -17.82 -13.74 -2.89
C PRO A 61 -18.10 -13.86 -4.39
N HIS A 62 -19.24 -13.35 -4.87
CA HIS A 62 -19.64 -13.42 -6.27
C HIS A 62 -19.13 -12.27 -7.14
N ALA A 63 -18.63 -11.17 -6.55
CA ALA A 63 -18.07 -10.07 -7.34
C ALA A 63 -16.84 -10.54 -8.14
N THR A 64 -16.73 -10.06 -9.36
CA THR A 64 -15.56 -10.34 -10.21
C THR A 64 -14.45 -9.36 -9.85
N ILE A 65 -13.22 -9.85 -9.75
CA ILE A 65 -12.09 -9.02 -9.31
C ILE A 65 -10.91 -9.24 -10.26
N LEU A 66 -10.35 -8.16 -10.79
CA LEU A 66 -9.03 -8.15 -11.42
C LEU A 66 -8.04 -7.57 -10.40
N VAL A 67 -7.01 -8.34 -10.08
CA VAL A 67 -5.93 -7.91 -9.17
C VAL A 67 -4.67 -7.65 -9.98
N THR A 68 -4.02 -6.53 -9.71
CA THR A 68 -2.89 -6.07 -10.52
C THR A 68 -1.77 -5.54 -9.65
N ASP A 69 -0.54 -5.87 -10.01
CA ASP A 69 0.67 -5.40 -9.35
C ASP A 69 1.83 -5.38 -10.34
N ILE A 70 2.76 -4.44 -10.16
CA ILE A 70 3.94 -4.34 -11.02
C ILE A 70 4.94 -5.46 -10.73
N ALA A 71 4.92 -6.01 -9.50
CA ALA A 71 5.85 -7.04 -9.07
C ALA A 71 5.32 -8.44 -9.43
N PRO A 72 5.99 -9.19 -10.34
CA PRO A 72 5.55 -10.53 -10.72
C PRO A 72 5.44 -11.48 -9.53
N GLY A 73 6.35 -11.37 -8.55
CA GLY A 73 6.30 -12.19 -7.34
C GLY A 73 5.04 -11.96 -6.48
N MET A 74 4.46 -10.75 -6.47
CA MET A 74 3.18 -10.50 -5.78
C MET A 74 2.04 -11.19 -6.51
N ILE A 75 2.06 -11.14 -7.86
CA ILE A 75 1.08 -11.83 -8.71
C ILE A 75 1.17 -13.35 -8.56
N ASP A 76 2.36 -13.93 -8.52
CA ASP A 76 2.55 -15.37 -8.34
C ASP A 76 1.96 -15.85 -7.00
N GLU A 77 2.12 -15.09 -5.92
CA GLU A 77 1.56 -15.41 -4.59
C GLU A 77 0.03 -15.34 -4.55
N ILE A 78 -0.57 -14.30 -5.14
CA ILE A 78 -2.04 -14.20 -5.19
C ILE A 78 -2.65 -15.23 -6.14
N GLN A 79 -1.98 -15.63 -7.22
CA GLN A 79 -2.41 -16.75 -8.07
C GLN A 79 -2.47 -18.07 -7.30
N GLN A 80 -1.48 -18.35 -6.44
CA GLN A 80 -1.50 -19.51 -5.57
C GLN A 80 -2.69 -19.46 -4.60
N THR A 81 -2.96 -18.29 -4.02
CA THR A 81 -4.11 -18.06 -3.15
C THR A 81 -5.44 -18.29 -3.88
N ILE A 82 -5.60 -17.76 -5.09
CA ILE A 82 -6.78 -17.94 -5.95
C ILE A 82 -7.04 -19.42 -6.20
N LYS A 83 -5.98 -20.15 -6.58
CA LYS A 83 -6.04 -21.60 -6.83
C LYS A 83 -6.41 -22.38 -5.58
N ALA A 84 -5.80 -22.07 -4.44
CA ALA A 84 -6.05 -22.76 -3.18
C ALA A 84 -7.48 -22.58 -2.67
N ASN A 85 -8.08 -21.40 -2.92
CA ASN A 85 -9.46 -21.10 -2.52
C ASN A 85 -10.51 -21.45 -3.60
N GLY A 86 -10.08 -21.86 -4.80
CA GLY A 86 -11.00 -22.19 -5.89
C GLY A 86 -11.79 -21.00 -6.44
N TRP A 87 -11.24 -19.78 -6.35
CA TRP A 87 -11.93 -18.58 -6.84
C TRP A 87 -11.88 -18.50 -8.37
N SER A 88 -13.01 -18.78 -9.03
CA SER A 88 -13.13 -18.74 -10.50
C SER A 88 -13.41 -17.35 -11.08
N ASN A 89 -13.78 -16.40 -10.23
CA ASN A 89 -14.12 -15.01 -10.54
C ASN A 89 -13.07 -14.03 -9.97
N MET A 90 -11.81 -14.44 -9.92
CA MET A 90 -10.68 -13.57 -9.61
C MET A 90 -9.58 -13.81 -10.64
N TYR A 91 -9.10 -12.74 -11.25
CA TYR A 91 -8.10 -12.75 -12.32
C TYR A 91 -6.90 -11.90 -11.93
N THR A 92 -5.75 -12.17 -12.53
CA THR A 92 -4.48 -11.51 -12.20
C THR A 92 -3.83 -10.96 -13.46
N GLU A 93 -3.27 -9.75 -13.39
CA GLU A 93 -2.37 -9.21 -14.42
C GLU A 93 -1.18 -8.49 -13.78
N ILE A 94 -0.05 -8.47 -14.50
CA ILE A 94 1.10 -7.64 -14.11
C ILE A 94 0.92 -6.29 -14.81
N LEU A 95 0.56 -5.25 -14.06
CA LEU A 95 0.37 -3.89 -14.56
C LEU A 95 1.05 -2.87 -13.65
N ASP A 96 1.45 -1.74 -14.24
CA ASP A 96 1.94 -0.60 -13.48
C ASP A 96 0.75 0.26 -13.05
N VAL A 97 0.60 0.47 -11.74
CA VAL A 97 -0.43 1.35 -11.16
C VAL A 97 -0.43 2.76 -11.76
N ARG A 98 0.70 3.20 -12.33
CA ARG A 98 0.91 4.51 -12.97
C ARG A 98 0.50 4.56 -14.45
N ASP A 99 0.22 3.42 -15.08
CA ASP A 99 -0.16 3.30 -16.49
C ASP A 99 -1.11 2.11 -16.66
N LEU A 100 -2.40 2.41 -16.75
CA LEU A 100 -3.49 1.45 -16.94
C LEU A 100 -4.02 1.49 -18.39
N SER A 101 -3.26 2.05 -19.34
CA SER A 101 -3.70 2.25 -20.73
C SER A 101 -4.04 0.96 -21.49
N THR A 102 -3.62 -0.20 -20.99
CA THR A 102 -3.98 -1.51 -21.54
C THR A 102 -5.39 -1.96 -21.12
N LEU A 103 -5.95 -1.36 -20.07
CA LEU A 103 -7.31 -1.61 -19.61
C LEU A 103 -8.28 -0.75 -20.43
N ARG A 104 -9.43 -1.32 -20.75
CA ARG A 104 -10.47 -0.60 -21.47
C ARG A 104 -11.25 0.31 -20.51
N ASP A 105 -11.46 1.55 -20.91
CA ASP A 105 -12.35 2.49 -20.22
C ASP A 105 -13.74 1.89 -19.94
N GLU A 106 -14.35 2.33 -18.84
CA GLU A 106 -15.71 1.94 -18.42
C GLU A 106 -15.90 0.42 -18.17
N THR A 107 -14.82 -0.32 -17.93
CA THR A 107 -14.87 -1.76 -17.64
C THR A 107 -15.21 -2.08 -16.18
N PHE A 108 -14.66 -1.29 -15.25
CA PHE A 108 -14.78 -1.57 -13.82
C PHE A 108 -15.89 -0.76 -13.18
N THR A 109 -16.66 -1.38 -12.30
CA THR A 109 -17.64 -0.69 -11.46
C THR A 109 -17.00 -0.06 -10.24
N HIS A 110 -15.84 -0.56 -9.81
CA HIS A 110 -15.07 -0.01 -8.69
C HIS A 110 -13.58 -0.15 -8.98
N VAL A 111 -12.82 0.89 -8.67
CA VAL A 111 -11.35 0.84 -8.68
C VAL A 111 -10.83 1.12 -7.28
N ILE A 112 -9.96 0.26 -6.77
CA ILE A 112 -9.41 0.37 -5.42
C ILE A 112 -7.89 0.44 -5.55
N THR A 113 -7.30 1.46 -4.93
CA THR A 113 -5.85 1.56 -4.74
C THR A 113 -5.58 1.83 -3.28
N ASN A 114 -5.17 0.78 -2.57
CA ASN A 114 -4.90 0.83 -1.14
C ASN A 114 -3.39 0.92 -0.91
N LEU A 115 -2.92 2.04 -0.36
CA LEU A 115 -1.51 2.28 -0.09
C LEU A 115 -0.57 2.25 -1.31
N GLY A 116 -1.12 2.36 -2.53
CA GLY A 116 -0.37 2.29 -3.80
C GLY A 116 0.13 3.63 -4.36
N LEU A 117 -0.25 4.77 -3.76
CA LEU A 117 0.14 6.10 -4.26
C LEU A 117 1.66 6.37 -4.31
N PRO A 118 2.47 6.03 -3.28
CA PRO A 118 3.92 6.16 -3.35
C PRO A 118 4.54 4.95 -4.05
N VAL A 119 5.19 5.15 -5.20
CA VAL A 119 6.00 4.13 -5.87
C VAL A 119 7.48 4.43 -5.61
N PRO A 120 8.27 3.46 -5.09
CA PRO A 120 9.68 3.68 -4.80
C PRO A 120 10.47 4.27 -5.98
N GLY A 121 11.10 5.43 -5.76
CA GLY A 121 11.95 6.10 -6.76
C GLY A 121 11.21 6.95 -7.80
N ASP A 122 9.90 7.14 -7.68
CA ASP A 122 9.11 7.98 -8.58
C ASP A 122 8.31 9.05 -7.82
N LEU A 123 8.87 10.26 -7.74
CA LEU A 123 8.23 11.41 -7.06
C LEU A 123 6.94 11.88 -7.74
N GLU A 124 6.70 11.47 -8.99
CA GLU A 124 5.48 11.80 -9.74
C GLU A 124 4.45 10.67 -9.72
N SER A 125 4.72 9.57 -8.99
CA SER A 125 3.86 8.38 -9.01
C SER A 125 2.42 8.72 -8.63
N SER A 126 2.22 9.49 -7.56
CA SER A 126 0.86 9.81 -7.09
C SER A 126 0.07 10.62 -8.11
N THR A 127 0.72 11.55 -8.81
CA THR A 127 0.08 12.33 -9.89
C THR A 127 -0.33 11.41 -11.04
N LYS A 128 0.56 10.51 -11.48
CA LYS A 128 0.27 9.54 -12.56
C LYS A 128 -0.85 8.59 -12.16
N ILE A 129 -0.81 8.06 -10.95
CA ILE A 129 -1.83 7.14 -10.43
C ILE A 129 -3.19 7.83 -10.36
N VAL A 130 -3.25 9.08 -9.90
CA VAL A 130 -4.51 9.85 -9.90
C VAL A 130 -4.98 10.15 -11.34
N ASN A 131 -4.10 10.23 -12.33
CA ASN A 131 -4.49 10.35 -13.74
C ASN A 131 -5.17 9.08 -14.26
N GLU A 132 -4.63 7.91 -13.92
CA GLU A 132 -5.15 6.62 -14.38
C GLU A 132 -6.43 6.20 -13.66
N ILE A 133 -6.56 6.61 -12.40
CA ILE A 133 -7.70 6.24 -11.55
C ILE A 133 -8.79 7.30 -11.73
N PHE A 134 -9.65 7.09 -12.72
CA PHE A 134 -10.82 7.94 -12.94
C PHE A 134 -12.12 7.11 -13.16
N ARG A 135 -13.19 7.54 -12.46
CA ARG A 135 -14.53 6.92 -12.24
C ARG A 135 -14.65 5.93 -11.07
N ASP A 136 -15.63 6.18 -10.18
CA ASP A 136 -16.01 5.39 -8.99
C ASP A 136 -14.84 4.70 -8.26
N SER A 137 -13.81 5.50 -8.03
CA SER A 137 -12.53 5.05 -7.50
C SER A 137 -12.36 5.39 -6.03
N LYS A 138 -11.66 4.53 -5.29
CA LYS A 138 -11.29 4.77 -3.90
C LYS A 138 -9.79 4.69 -3.76
N ILE A 139 -9.22 5.79 -3.27
CA ILE A 139 -7.79 5.94 -3.03
C ILE A 139 -7.56 5.98 -1.52
N GLY A 140 -6.77 5.05 -1.01
CA GLY A 140 -6.30 5.05 0.37
C GLY A 140 -4.86 5.58 0.43
N GLY A 141 -4.68 6.80 0.94
CA GLY A 141 -3.38 7.37 1.32
C GLY A 141 -3.22 7.34 2.85
N GLU A 142 -1.99 7.11 3.33
CA GLU A 142 -1.70 6.99 4.77
C GLU A 142 -0.58 7.94 5.17
N ASP A 143 -0.79 8.70 6.26
CA ASP A 143 0.30 9.29 7.04
C ASP A 143 0.91 8.20 7.90
N ARG A 144 1.93 7.53 7.36
CA ARG A 144 2.57 6.39 8.02
C ARG A 144 3.37 6.89 9.21
N VAL A 145 2.86 6.64 10.42
CA VAL A 145 3.58 6.82 11.71
C VAL A 145 5.00 6.20 11.67
N TRP A 146 5.18 5.15 10.87
CA TRP A 146 6.46 4.49 10.60
C TRP A 146 7.46 5.40 9.88
N LEU A 147 7.04 6.20 8.89
CA LEU A 147 7.92 7.12 8.16
C LEU A 147 8.66 8.05 9.11
N THR A 148 7.93 8.61 10.08
CA THR A 148 8.52 9.48 11.11
C THR A 148 9.50 8.72 12.01
N ALA A 149 9.21 7.45 12.35
CA ALA A 149 10.11 6.63 13.14
C ALA A 149 11.41 6.30 12.38
N PHE A 150 11.31 5.90 11.10
CA PHE A 150 12.43 5.67 10.21
C PHE A 150 13.27 6.94 10.01
N TYR A 151 12.61 8.08 9.75
CA TYR A 151 13.26 9.37 9.59
C TYR A 151 14.04 9.76 10.85
N ASN A 152 13.42 9.64 12.03
CA ASN A 152 14.08 9.97 13.30
C ASN A 152 15.23 9.01 13.61
N ALA A 153 15.10 7.72 13.32
CA ALA A 153 16.16 6.75 13.47
C ALA A 153 17.34 7.06 12.53
N ALA A 154 17.07 7.37 11.25
CA ALA A 154 18.08 7.77 10.29
C ALA A 154 18.85 9.02 10.75
N ARG A 155 18.13 10.06 11.18
CA ARG A 155 18.71 11.31 11.71
C ARG A 155 19.51 11.11 13.00
N ALA A 156 19.15 10.14 13.83
CA ALA A 156 19.91 9.83 15.03
C ALA A 156 21.28 9.20 14.70
N VAL A 157 21.39 8.48 13.59
CA VAL A 157 22.65 7.87 13.13
C VAL A 157 23.47 8.85 12.28
N ARG A 158 22.82 9.62 11.40
CA ARG A 158 23.45 10.59 10.50
C ARG A 158 22.77 11.96 10.63
N PRO A 159 23.05 12.74 11.69
CA PRO A 159 22.32 13.99 11.98
C PRO A 159 22.55 15.10 10.96
N ASN A 160 23.61 15.02 10.18
CA ASN A 160 23.96 16.03 9.17
C ASN A 160 23.55 15.63 7.75
N GLU A 161 23.00 14.41 7.57
CA GLU A 161 22.52 13.95 6.27
C GLU A 161 20.99 14.05 6.21
N THR A 162 20.49 14.23 5.00
CA THR A 162 19.06 14.03 4.71
C THR A 162 18.84 12.54 4.53
N PRO A 163 17.97 11.90 5.34
CA PRO A 163 17.65 10.48 5.17
C PRO A 163 17.18 10.16 3.76
N ASP A 164 17.52 8.97 3.29
CA ASP A 164 16.90 8.46 2.08
C ASP A 164 15.43 8.22 2.34
N SER A 165 14.62 8.58 1.37
CA SER A 165 13.22 8.20 1.37
C SER A 165 12.87 7.86 -0.06
N PHE A 166 13.12 6.61 -0.42
CA PHE A 166 12.71 6.09 -1.74
C PHE A 166 11.19 6.15 -1.91
N ILE A 167 10.46 6.25 -0.80
CA ILE A 167 9.00 6.42 -0.75
C ILE A 167 8.58 7.83 -0.29
N ALA A 168 9.46 8.83 -0.36
CA ALA A 168 9.08 10.21 -0.05
C ALA A 168 8.02 10.68 -1.04
N LEU A 169 6.95 11.20 -0.48
CA LEU A 169 5.96 11.95 -1.22
C LEU A 169 6.33 13.43 -1.18
N LYS A 170 5.95 14.16 -2.23
CA LYS A 170 5.96 15.62 -2.18
C LYS A 170 5.10 16.10 -1.00
N PRO A 171 5.50 17.16 -0.28
CA PRO A 171 4.83 17.59 0.95
C PRO A 171 3.33 17.83 0.80
N GLU A 172 2.86 18.20 -0.38
CA GLU A 172 1.46 18.45 -0.71
C GLU A 172 0.62 17.17 -0.86
N ILE A 173 1.20 16.04 -1.28
CA ILE A 173 0.45 14.81 -1.60
C ILE A 173 -0.34 14.25 -0.41
N PRO A 174 0.19 14.22 0.83
CA PRO A 174 -0.57 13.80 2.01
C PRO A 174 -1.76 14.72 2.35
N HIS A 175 -1.83 15.93 1.78
CA HIS A 175 -2.94 16.83 2.05
C HIS A 175 -4.19 16.41 1.28
N ALA A 176 -5.29 16.26 2.02
CA ALA A 176 -6.62 16.01 1.46
C ALA A 176 -6.98 16.98 0.34
N SER A 177 -6.62 18.27 0.50
CA SER A 177 -6.87 19.31 -0.52
C SER A 177 -6.19 19.02 -1.84
N TRP A 178 -4.95 18.50 -1.82
CA TRP A 178 -4.23 18.15 -3.05
C TRP A 178 -4.93 16.99 -3.78
N ILE A 179 -5.31 15.93 -3.05
CA ILE A 179 -6.02 14.78 -3.65
C ILE A 179 -7.37 15.22 -4.24
N ILE A 180 -8.12 16.08 -3.54
CA ILE A 180 -9.39 16.63 -4.03
C ILE A 180 -9.17 17.42 -5.31
N GLU A 181 -8.24 18.38 -5.30
CA GLU A 181 -7.92 19.21 -6.47
C GLU A 181 -7.54 18.35 -7.67
N GLN A 182 -6.67 17.35 -7.48
CA GLN A 182 -6.28 16.46 -8.56
C GLN A 182 -7.47 15.67 -9.12
N LEU A 183 -8.35 15.13 -8.27
CA LEU A 183 -9.53 14.38 -8.72
C LEU A 183 -10.59 15.28 -9.38
N GLU A 184 -10.76 16.51 -8.89
CA GLU A 184 -11.70 17.51 -9.41
C GLU A 184 -11.29 18.01 -10.80
N GLU A 185 -10.02 18.38 -10.97
CA GLU A 185 -9.44 18.83 -12.26
C GLU A 185 -9.63 17.80 -13.38
N ARG A 186 -9.73 16.52 -13.00
CA ARG A 186 -9.87 15.40 -13.94
C ARG A 186 -11.31 15.01 -14.23
N GLY A 187 -12.27 15.73 -13.63
CA GLY A 187 -13.69 15.61 -13.95
C GLY A 187 -14.52 14.90 -12.89
N SER A 188 -13.98 14.58 -11.72
CA SER A 188 -14.78 13.97 -10.63
C SER A 188 -15.84 14.94 -10.13
N GLY A 189 -15.67 16.24 -10.44
CA GLY A 189 -16.49 17.33 -9.92
C GLY A 189 -16.61 17.23 -8.41
N ASN A 190 -17.77 17.58 -7.88
CA ASN A 190 -18.02 17.57 -6.44
C ASN A 190 -18.30 16.16 -5.87
N ASN A 191 -17.98 15.08 -6.61
CA ASN A 191 -18.25 13.70 -6.18
C ASN A 191 -17.09 13.05 -5.41
N VAL A 192 -16.11 13.83 -4.98
CA VAL A 192 -14.98 13.36 -4.16
C VAL A 192 -15.35 13.41 -2.68
N GLU A 193 -15.05 12.33 -1.94
CA GLU A 193 -15.18 12.29 -0.49
C GLU A 193 -13.86 11.80 0.11
N ILE A 194 -13.31 12.54 1.07
CA ILE A 194 -12.13 12.13 1.83
C ILE A 194 -12.55 11.81 3.25
N LYS A 195 -12.17 10.62 3.71
CA LYS A 195 -12.37 10.15 5.08
C LYS A 195 -11.03 9.87 5.72
N THR A 196 -10.79 10.44 6.89
CA THR A 196 -9.65 10.06 7.72
C THR A 196 -9.92 8.70 8.36
N CYS A 197 -8.96 7.79 8.25
CA CYS A 197 -8.98 6.51 8.94
C CYS A 197 -7.74 6.41 9.83
N VAL A 198 -7.94 5.95 11.08
CA VAL A 198 -6.84 5.63 11.98
C VAL A 198 -6.57 4.14 11.88
N THR A 199 -5.35 3.79 11.47
CA THR A 199 -4.84 2.43 11.38
C THR A 199 -3.77 2.20 12.46
N TYR A 200 -3.37 0.95 12.61
CA TYR A 200 -2.24 0.58 13.46
C TYR A 200 -1.59 -0.70 12.94
N THR A 201 -0.28 -0.84 13.18
CA THR A 201 0.40 -2.13 13.12
C THR A 201 0.61 -2.62 14.55
N MET A 202 0.47 -3.93 14.75
CA MET A 202 0.72 -4.60 16.02
C MET A 202 1.61 -5.80 15.76
N ALA A 203 2.42 -6.14 16.76
CA ALA A 203 3.19 -7.37 16.83
C ALA A 203 3.00 -7.94 18.25
N THR A 204 3.33 -9.22 18.45
CA THR A 204 3.18 -9.88 19.76
C THR A 204 4.22 -9.41 20.78
N SER A 205 5.34 -8.86 20.30
CA SER A 205 6.38 -8.26 21.11
C SER A 205 6.99 -7.02 20.44
N LEU A 206 7.75 -6.25 21.22
CA LEU A 206 8.50 -5.11 20.71
C LEU A 206 9.67 -5.53 19.80
N ASP A 207 10.27 -6.69 20.09
CA ASP A 207 11.34 -7.27 19.28
C ASP A 207 10.78 -7.65 17.90
N GLU A 208 9.67 -8.38 17.86
CA GLU A 208 8.98 -8.73 16.61
C GLU A 208 8.54 -7.48 15.84
N MET A 209 8.04 -6.44 16.53
CA MET A 209 7.72 -5.16 15.87
C MET A 209 8.95 -4.54 15.18
N THR A 210 10.09 -4.57 15.86
CA THR A 210 11.33 -3.99 15.34
C THR A 210 11.84 -4.81 14.16
N GLU A 211 11.88 -6.13 14.27
CA GLU A 211 12.26 -7.05 13.20
C GLU A 211 11.38 -6.87 11.96
N ASN A 212 10.05 -6.81 12.15
CA ASN A 212 9.11 -6.57 11.06
C ASN A 212 9.41 -5.24 10.36
N MET A 213 9.68 -4.17 11.10
CA MET A 213 10.03 -2.89 10.49
C MET A 213 11.37 -2.91 9.77
N MET A 214 12.34 -3.66 10.26
CA MET A 214 13.64 -3.82 9.60
C MET A 214 13.52 -4.51 8.23
N LEU A 215 12.40 -5.13 7.88
CA LEU A 215 12.13 -5.62 6.52
C LEU A 215 12.02 -4.48 5.49
N ALA A 216 11.59 -3.29 5.92
CA ALA A 216 11.50 -2.11 5.05
C ALA A 216 12.83 -1.32 4.97
N ARG A 217 13.92 -1.82 5.58
CA ARG A 217 15.18 -1.08 5.70
C ARG A 217 15.74 -0.58 4.38
N GLU A 218 15.60 -1.34 3.30
CA GLU A 218 16.13 -0.96 1.99
C GLU A 218 15.38 0.25 1.40
N MET A 219 14.15 0.52 1.83
CA MET A 219 13.39 1.69 1.40
C MET A 219 13.85 2.99 2.09
N PHE A 220 14.47 2.88 3.28
CA PHE A 220 14.79 4.02 4.15
C PHE A 220 16.29 4.21 4.41
N PHE A 221 17.08 3.16 4.20
CA PHE A 221 18.49 3.09 4.58
C PHE A 221 19.34 2.53 3.44
N SER A 222 18.92 2.68 2.18
CA SER A 222 19.66 2.15 1.03
C SER A 222 21.07 2.73 0.88
N ARG A 223 21.34 3.96 1.34
CA ARG A 223 22.70 4.53 1.42
C ARG A 223 23.43 4.25 2.74
N PHE A 224 22.85 3.44 3.63
CA PHE A 224 23.52 3.03 4.87
C PHE A 224 24.42 1.83 4.59
N THR A 225 25.63 1.85 5.15
CA THR A 225 26.47 0.64 5.21
C THR A 225 25.82 -0.40 6.12
N LYS A 226 26.21 -1.67 6.01
CA LYS A 226 25.72 -2.72 6.93
C LYS A 226 25.88 -2.33 8.41
N GLU A 227 27.05 -1.79 8.76
CA GLU A 227 27.35 -1.26 10.09
C GLU A 227 26.40 -0.12 10.50
N GLY A 228 26.02 0.76 9.56
CA GLY A 228 25.03 1.81 9.82
C GLY A 228 23.64 1.26 10.13
N THR A 229 23.25 0.17 9.46
CA THR A 229 21.96 -0.49 9.65
C THR A 229 21.86 -1.22 10.99
N GLU A 230 22.97 -1.79 11.48
CA GLU A 230 23.05 -2.41 12.83
C GLU A 230 22.86 -1.40 13.97
N ILE A 231 23.19 -0.12 13.74
CA ILE A 231 22.98 0.95 14.73
C ILE A 231 21.52 1.45 14.72
N VAL A 232 20.83 1.36 13.58
CA VAL A 232 19.45 1.82 13.42
C VAL A 232 18.47 0.97 14.21
N GLU A 233 18.65 -0.34 14.21
CA GLU A 233 17.71 -1.28 14.83
C GLU A 233 17.49 -1.03 16.34
N PRO A 234 18.54 -0.90 17.18
CA PRO A 234 18.37 -0.51 18.58
C PRO A 234 17.71 0.85 18.77
N ARG A 235 17.83 1.78 17.80
CA ARG A 235 17.18 3.10 17.87
C ARG A 235 15.70 3.01 17.56
N LEU A 236 15.31 2.24 16.54
CA LEU A 236 13.91 1.94 16.23
C LEU A 236 13.23 1.26 17.42
N TRP A 237 13.87 0.25 18.00
CA TRP A 237 13.39 -0.42 19.21
C TRP A 237 13.10 0.57 20.34
N ASN A 238 14.05 1.49 20.63
CA ASN A 238 13.89 2.51 21.67
C ASN A 238 12.80 3.55 21.37
N LEU A 239 12.56 3.86 20.09
CA LEU A 239 11.46 4.74 19.70
C LEU A 239 10.11 4.06 19.88
N PHE A 240 10.01 2.79 19.51
CA PHE A 240 8.79 2.00 19.67
C PHE A 240 8.47 1.73 21.15
N SER A 241 9.46 1.42 21.99
CA SER A 241 9.26 1.21 23.43
C SER A 241 8.65 2.42 24.15
N ARG A 242 9.08 3.63 23.77
CA ARG A 242 8.55 4.89 24.32
C ARG A 242 7.11 5.16 23.91
N LYS A 243 6.68 4.66 22.74
CA LYS A 243 5.30 4.78 22.25
C LYS A 243 4.39 3.72 22.87
N SER A 244 4.87 2.50 23.11
CA SER A 244 4.08 1.43 23.75
C SER A 244 3.71 1.71 25.21
N CYS A 245 4.49 2.55 25.91
CA CYS A 245 4.25 2.90 27.32
C CYS A 245 3.27 4.07 27.55
N ARG A 246 2.78 4.73 26.48
CA ARG A 246 1.73 5.74 26.60
C ARG A 246 0.37 5.07 26.39
N LYS A 247 -0.16 4.48 27.47
CA LYS A 247 -1.59 4.17 27.60
C LYS A 247 -2.26 5.27 28.41
#